data_AF-A0A328FAV1-F1
#
_entry.id   AF-A0A328FAV1-F1
#
_cell.length_a   1.000
_cell.length_b   1.000
_cell.length_c   1.000
_cell.angle_alpha   90.00
_cell.angle_beta   90.00
_cell.angle_gamma   90.00
#
_symmetry.space_group_name_H-M   'P 1'
#
loop_
_entity.id
_entity.type
_entity.pdbx_description
1 polymer ?
#
loop_
_entity_poly.entity_id
_entity_poly.type
_entity_poly.pdbx_seq_one_letter_code
_entity_poly.pdbx_strand_id
1 'polypeptide(L)'
;MTVLSPLKVCDPWAACCAKSFSDKPGSQPDLTPVQTRILQVLKETGGLERQELAERLKLSEEELKRDFATLRHMEKVRAEKKDGCIILSLS
;
A
#
# COMPACT_ATOMS: atom_id res chain seq x y z
N MET A 1 -5.44 24.30 30.10
CA MET A 1 -5.75 23.74 28.77
C MET A 1 -4.44 23.49 28.06
N THR A 2 -3.98 22.24 28.00
CA THR A 2 -2.86 21.85 27.13
C THR A 2 -3.24 20.51 26.48
N VAL A 3 -3.17 20.50 25.16
CA VAL A 3 -3.61 19.45 24.24
C VAL A 3 -2.90 18.13 24.55
N LEU A 4 -3.67 17.11 24.95
CA LEU A 4 -3.23 15.72 24.94
C LEU A 4 -3.47 15.20 23.53
N SER A 5 -2.45 15.18 22.69
CA SER A 5 -2.48 14.44 21.43
C SER A 5 -2.58 12.95 21.77
N PRO A 6 -3.68 12.25 21.47
CA PRO A 6 -3.78 10.84 21.78
C PRO A 6 -2.80 10.07 20.89
N LEU A 7 -1.82 9.48 21.57
CA LEU A 7 -1.19 8.19 21.34
C LEU A 7 -1.14 7.73 19.89
N LYS A 8 0.09 7.76 19.35
CA LYS A 8 0.53 6.99 18.19
C LYS A 8 0.33 5.50 18.50
N VAL A 9 -0.89 5.00 18.32
CA VAL A 9 -1.21 3.57 18.22
C VAL A 9 -0.72 3.12 16.86
N CYS A 10 0.60 2.97 16.73
CA CYS A 10 1.14 2.04 15.76
C CYS A 10 1.13 0.71 16.47
N ASP A 11 0.01 0.01 16.31
CA ASP A 11 -0.20 -1.30 16.89
C ASP A 11 0.91 -2.25 16.38
N PRO A 12 1.68 -2.89 17.27
CA PRO A 12 2.83 -3.73 16.91
C PRO A 12 2.40 -5.01 16.17
N TRP A 13 1.10 -5.24 16.00
CA TRP A 13 0.53 -6.37 15.27
C TRP A 13 -0.88 -5.96 14.78
N ALA A 14 -1.01 -5.18 13.70
CA ALA A 14 -2.29 -5.06 12.98
C ALA A 14 -2.59 -6.39 12.26
N ALA A 15 -2.88 -7.37 13.09
CA ALA A 15 -2.91 -8.79 12.94
C ALA A 15 -4.21 -9.22 12.28
N CYS A 16 -4.27 -9.08 10.96
CA CYS A 16 -5.26 -9.75 10.12
C CYS A 16 -4.51 -10.22 8.85
N CYS A 17 -3.95 -11.42 8.77
CA CYS A 17 -4.63 -12.72 8.99
C CYS A 17 -6.03 -12.83 8.33
N ALA A 18 -6.46 -11.88 7.51
CA ALA A 18 -7.69 -12.02 6.74
C ALA A 18 -7.38 -12.67 5.38
N LYS A 19 -7.22 -14.00 5.43
CA LYS A 19 -7.56 -14.99 4.39
C LYS A 19 -7.67 -14.44 2.96
N SER A 20 -6.67 -14.70 2.13
CA SER A 20 -6.85 -14.88 0.68
C SER A 20 -5.79 -15.85 0.17
N PHE A 21 -5.87 -17.09 0.64
CA PHE A 21 -5.41 -18.24 -0.13
C PHE A 21 -6.40 -18.44 -1.27
N SER A 22 -5.95 -18.31 -2.52
CA SER A 22 -6.54 -18.98 -3.69
C SER A 22 -5.53 -18.98 -4.83
N ASP A 23 -4.73 -20.05 -4.84
CA ASP A 23 -4.49 -20.91 -6.00
C ASP A 23 -3.97 -20.26 -7.30
N LYS A 24 -2.64 -20.30 -7.51
CA LYS A 24 -2.04 -20.66 -8.82
C LYS A 24 -0.66 -21.31 -8.64
N PRO A 25 -0.43 -22.53 -9.18
CA PRO A 25 0.91 -23.08 -9.34
C PRO A 25 1.57 -22.44 -10.57
N GLY A 26 2.72 -21.79 -10.39
CA GLY A 26 3.55 -21.34 -11.51
C GLY A 26 4.18 -19.96 -11.31
N SER A 27 5.32 -19.93 -10.62
CA SER A 27 6.41 -18.96 -10.84
C SER A 27 6.08 -17.46 -10.87
N GLN A 28 5.14 -16.99 -10.04
CA GLN A 28 5.06 -15.57 -9.72
C GLN A 28 5.70 -15.33 -8.35
N PRO A 29 6.53 -14.28 -8.19
CA PRO A 29 7.07 -13.90 -6.89
C PRO A 29 5.91 -13.74 -5.90
N ASP A 30 5.99 -14.46 -4.77
CA ASP A 30 5.02 -14.38 -3.69
C ASP A 30 4.87 -12.93 -3.21
N LEU A 31 3.83 -12.26 -3.69
CA LEU A 31 3.49 -10.92 -3.24
C LEU A 31 3.03 -11.01 -1.79
N THR A 32 3.52 -10.09 -0.96
CA THR A 32 3.02 -9.98 0.40
C THR A 32 1.53 -9.60 0.38
N PRO A 33 0.75 -9.91 1.43
CA PRO A 33 -0.64 -9.49 1.50
C PRO A 33 -0.81 -7.97 1.39
N VAL A 34 0.15 -7.20 1.92
CA VAL A 34 0.19 -5.74 1.80
C VAL A 34 0.36 -5.31 0.34
N GLN A 35 1.32 -5.91 -0.37
CA GLN A 35 1.55 -5.64 -1.80
C GLN A 35 0.33 -5.98 -2.65
N THR A 36 -0.30 -7.10 -2.39
CA THR A 36 -1.54 -7.51 -3.06
C THR A 36 -2.65 -6.49 -2.83
N ARG A 37 -2.80 -6.00 -1.59
CA ARG A 37 -3.80 -4.99 -1.26
C ARG A 37 -3.54 -3.66 -1.94
N ILE A 38 -2.28 -3.22 -2.01
CA ILE A 38 -1.88 -2.01 -2.76
C ILE A 38 -2.32 -2.14 -4.21
N LEU A 39 -2.01 -3.27 -4.87
CA LEU A 39 -2.38 -3.49 -6.27
C LEU A 39 -3.90 -3.51 -6.48
N GLN A 40 -4.66 -4.13 -5.56
CA GLN A 40 -6.13 -4.12 -5.63
C GLN A 40 -6.70 -2.70 -5.55
N VAL A 41 -6.29 -1.92 -4.55
CA VAL A 41 -6.77 -0.54 -4.37
C VAL A 41 -6.43 0.31 -5.59
N LEU A 42 -5.21 0.20 -6.12
CA LEU A 42 -4.81 0.93 -7.33
C LEU A 42 -5.61 0.49 -8.57
N LYS A 43 -5.96 -0.79 -8.67
CA LYS A 43 -6.82 -1.32 -9.76
C LYS A 43 -8.24 -0.77 -9.68
N GLU A 44 -8.82 -0.72 -8.48
CA GLU A 44 -10.19 -0.25 -8.25
C GLU A 44 -10.33 1.26 -8.44
N THR A 45 -9.29 2.01 -8.10
CA THR A 45 -9.31 3.48 -8.12
C THR A 45 -8.76 4.09 -9.40
N GLY A 46 -7.97 3.35 -10.17
CA GLY A 46 -7.27 3.85 -11.36
C GLY A 46 -6.04 4.70 -11.05
N GLY A 47 -5.70 4.84 -9.76
CA GLY A 47 -4.56 5.60 -9.28
C GLY A 47 -4.94 6.56 -8.16
N LEU A 48 -4.07 6.66 -7.16
CA LEU A 48 -4.31 7.43 -5.95
C LEU A 48 -3.09 8.25 -5.56
N GLU A 49 -3.31 9.34 -4.84
CA GLU A 49 -2.22 10.06 -4.20
C GLU A 49 -1.56 9.21 -3.10
N ARG A 50 -0.28 9.46 -2.83
CA ARG A 50 0.48 8.70 -1.83
C ARG A 50 -0.15 8.79 -0.43
N GLN A 51 -0.59 9.97 0.02
CA GLN A 51 -1.14 10.10 1.37
C GLN A 51 -2.48 9.38 1.47
N GLU A 52 -3.37 9.60 0.51
CA GLU A 52 -4.66 8.91 0.46
C GLU A 52 -4.49 7.38 0.42
N LEU A 53 -3.51 6.86 -0.34
CA LEU A 53 -3.26 5.41 -0.38
C LEU A 53 -2.80 4.88 0.97
N ALA A 54 -1.94 5.61 1.68
CA ALA A 54 -1.48 5.26 3.02
C ALA A 54 -2.65 5.25 4.01
N GLU A 55 -3.52 6.26 3.98
CA GLU A 55 -4.69 6.37 4.85
C GLU A 55 -5.72 5.26 4.59
N ARG A 56 -6.01 4.97 3.32
CA ARG A 56 -6.92 3.88 2.91
C ARG A 56 -6.46 2.52 3.37
N LEU A 57 -5.15 2.25 3.26
CA LEU A 57 -4.55 0.99 3.66
C LEU A 57 -4.20 0.97 5.16
N LYS A 58 -4.35 2.10 5.86
CA LYS A 58 -3.93 2.30 7.25
C LYS A 58 -2.45 1.92 7.47
N LEU A 59 -1.61 2.23 6.50
CA LEU A 59 -0.17 1.95 6.52
C LEU A 59 0.59 3.22 6.89
N SER A 60 1.71 3.03 7.60
CA SER A 60 2.71 4.07 7.76
C SER A 60 3.35 4.41 6.42
N GLU A 61 3.80 5.66 6.24
CA GLU A 61 4.50 6.08 5.03
C GLU A 61 5.73 5.22 4.72
N GLU A 62 6.44 4.75 5.75
CA GLU A 62 7.64 3.92 5.61
C GLU A 62 7.32 2.54 5.05
N GLU A 63 6.26 1.90 5.56
CA GLU A 63 5.77 0.59 5.09
C GLU A 63 5.28 0.72 3.64
N LEU A 64 4.48 1.75 3.34
CA LEU A 64 4.02 2.00 1.98
C LEU A 64 5.20 2.24 1.03
N LYS A 65 6.21 3.03 1.44
CA LYS A 65 7.41 3.27 0.61
C LYS A 65 8.19 1.98 0.35
N ARG A 66 8.35 1.11 1.36
CA ARG A 66 9.06 -0.17 1.24
C ARG A 66 8.34 -1.10 0.26
N ASP A 67 7.05 -1.36 0.46
CA ASP A 67 6.30 -2.27 -0.41
C ASP A 67 6.12 -1.69 -1.82
N PHE A 68 5.91 -0.37 -1.94
CA PHE A 68 5.80 0.28 -3.24
C PHE A 68 7.12 0.26 -4.02
N ALA A 69 8.28 0.37 -3.35
CA ALA A 69 9.58 0.21 -3.99
C ALA A 69 9.76 -1.21 -4.56
N THR A 70 9.39 -2.23 -3.79
CA THR A 70 9.39 -3.63 -4.25
C THR A 70 8.48 -3.80 -5.46
N LEU A 71 7.23 -3.34 -5.39
CA LEU A 71 6.29 -3.39 -6.50
C LEU A 71 6.77 -2.64 -7.75
N ARG A 72 7.51 -1.53 -7.57
CA ARG A 72 8.11 -0.77 -8.67
C ARG A 72 9.27 -1.51 -9.32
N HIS A 73 10.12 -2.18 -8.54
CA HIS A 73 11.18 -3.05 -9.09
C HIS A 73 10.61 -4.25 -9.85
N MET A 74 9.41 -4.70 -9.48
CA MET A 74 8.66 -5.74 -10.18
C MET A 74 7.83 -5.19 -11.36
N GLU A 75 7.96 -3.89 -11.68
CA GLU A 75 7.25 -3.19 -12.74
C GLU A 75 5.72 -3.30 -12.65
N LYS A 76 5.17 -3.54 -11.45
CA LYS A 76 3.72 -3.66 -11.22
C LYS A 76 3.03 -2.31 -11.01
N VAL A 77 3.78 -1.32 -10.57
CA VAL A 77 3.27 0.02 -10.24
C VAL A 77 4.17 1.11 -10.81
N ARG A 78 3.56 2.26 -11.08
CA ARG A 78 4.22 3.47 -11.50
C ARG A 78 3.78 4.65 -10.64
N ALA A 79 4.65 5.65 -10.55
CA ALA A 79 4.36 6.92 -9.90
C ALA A 79 4.48 8.02 -10.95
N GLU A 80 3.44 8.81 -11.10
CA GLU A 80 3.35 9.88 -12.07
C GLU A 80 3.09 11.21 -11.33
N LYS A 81 3.76 12.29 -11.76
CA LYS A 81 3.51 13.61 -11.20
C LYS A 81 2.40 14.27 -12.00
N LYS A 82 1.25 14.47 -11.38
CA LYS A 82 0.07 15.13 -11.99
C LYS A 82 -0.35 16.30 -11.11
N ASP A 83 -0.46 17.48 -11.71
CA ASP A 83 -0.87 18.72 -11.02
C ASP A 83 -0.05 19.03 -9.75
N GLY A 84 1.26 18.75 -9.78
CA GLY A 84 2.15 18.97 -8.63
C GLY A 84 2.13 17.84 -7.59
N CYS A 85 1.16 16.94 -7.63
CA CYS A 85 1.02 15.79 -6.73
C CYS A 85 1.58 14.50 -7.34
N ILE A 86 1.99 13.55 -6.49
CA ILE A 86 2.46 12.23 -6.92
C ILE A 86 1.29 11.26 -6.86
N ILE A 87 0.85 10.81 -8.04
CA ILE A 87 -0.20 9.80 -8.20
C ILE A 87 0.46 8.45 -8.44
N LEU A 88 0.14 7.50 -7.58
CA LEU A 88 0.55 6.11 -7.66
C LEU A 88 -0.52 5.37 -8.46
N SER A 89 -0.12 4.59 -9.47
CA SER A 89 -1.03 3.83 -10.32
C SER A 89 -0.39 2.51 -10.74
N LEU A 90 -1.19 1.61 -11.31
CA LEU A 90 -0.65 0.41 -11.94
C LEU A 90 0.17 0.78 -13.18
N SER A 91 1.25 0.04 -13.43
CA SER A 91 2.00 0.14 -14.68
C SER A 91 1.20 -0.40 -15.86
#